data_AF-A0A7J9R1I2-F1
#
_entry.id   AF-A0A7J9R1I2-F1
#
_cell.length_a   1.000
_cell.length_b   1.000
_cell.length_c   1.000
_cell.angle_alpha   90.00
_cell.angle_beta   90.00
_cell.angle_gamma   90.00
#
_symmetry.space_group_name_H-M   'P 1'
#
loop_
_entity.id
_entity.type
_entity.pdbx_description
1 polymer ?
#
loop_
_entity_poly.entity_id
_entity_poly.type
_entity_poly.pdbx_seq_one_letter_code
_entity_poly.pdbx_strand_id
1 'polypeptide(L)' 'MKYPKSGRFGEFGGKYIPETLVPAVQELEENYLKFKNDKRFKKELDYYLKQYAG' A
#
# COMPACT_ATOMS: atom_id res chain seq x y z
N MET A 1 -0.43 6.42 13.52
CA MET A 1 -1.29 6.87 12.40
C MET A 1 -2.49 5.94 12.30
N LYS A 2 -3.70 6.46 12.49
CA LYS A 2 -4.94 5.70 12.20
C LYS A 2 -5.04 5.62 10.68
N TYR A 3 -5.16 4.42 10.10
CA TYR A 3 -5.29 4.26 8.65
C TYR A 3 -6.46 5.11 8.13
N PRO A 4 -6.35 5.72 6.94
CA PRO A 4 -7.44 6.49 6.36
C PRO A 4 -8.68 5.60 6.27
N LYS A 5 -9.78 6.04 6.89
CA LYS A 5 -11.04 5.27 6.86
C LYS A 5 -11.54 5.29 5.42
N SER A 6 -11.65 4.12 4.79
CA SER A 6 -12.10 3.98 3.41
C SER A 6 -11.25 4.77 2.39
N GLY A 7 -9.94 4.91 2.65
CA GLY A 7 -9.01 5.61 1.75
C GLY A 7 -9.14 7.14 1.74
N ARG A 8 -9.84 7.73 2.73
CA ARG A 8 -10.01 9.19 2.85
C ARG A 8 -9.18 9.80 3.98
N PHE A 9 -8.67 11.01 3.71
CA PHE A 9 -8.05 11.92 4.67
C PHE A 9 -8.93 13.17 4.78
N GLY A 10 -9.81 13.20 5.78
CA GLY A 10 -10.87 14.22 5.84
C GLY A 10 -11.82 14.06 4.66
N GLU A 11 -12.07 15.16 3.94
CA GLU A 11 -12.95 15.18 2.77
C GLU A 11 -12.24 14.71 1.48
N PHE A 12 -10.93 14.55 1.51
CA PHE A 12 -10.12 14.25 0.32
C PHE A 12 -9.73 12.77 0.23
N GLY A 13 -9.54 12.29 -1.00
CA GLY A 13 -9.20 10.89 -1.30
C GLY A 13 -10.42 9.99 -1.50
N GLY A 14 -10.24 8.69 -1.33
CA GLY A 14 -11.19 7.66 -1.78
C GLY A 14 -10.77 7.05 -3.12
N LYS A 15 -11.64 6.20 -3.69
CA LYS A 15 -11.38 5.48 -4.94
C LYS A 15 -12.37 5.95 -6.00
N TYR A 16 -11.90 6.73 -6.97
CA TYR A 16 -12.67 7.23 -8.12
C TYR A 16 -12.15 6.58 -9.39
N ILE A 17 -12.43 5.30 -9.55
CA ILE A 17 -11.89 4.43 -10.62
C ILE A 17 -13.05 3.70 -11.32
N PRO A 18 -12.86 3.26 -12.57
CA PRO A 18 -13.78 2.33 -13.23
C PRO A 18 -13.99 1.05 -12.40
N GLU A 19 -15.19 0.48 -12.49
CA GLU A 19 -15.55 -0.78 -11.81
C GLU A 19 -14.59 -1.93 -12.15
N THR A 20 -14.12 -1.96 -13.41
CA THR A 20 -13.15 -2.95 -13.89
C THR A 20 -11.80 -2.90 -13.17
N LEU A 21 -11.46 -1.78 -12.52
CA LEU A 21 -10.22 -1.62 -11.75
C LEU A 21 -10.40 -1.88 -10.25
N VAL A 22 -11.63 -2.01 -9.76
CA VAL A 22 -11.90 -2.23 -8.33
C VAL A 22 -11.20 -3.50 -7.81
N PRO A 23 -11.24 -4.67 -8.50
CA PRO A 23 -10.59 -5.88 -8.01
C PRO A 23 -9.07 -5.72 -7.84
N ALA A 24 -8.41 -5.09 -8.82
CA ALA A 24 -6.96 -4.90 -8.78
C ALA A 24 -6.53 -3.97 -7.63
N VAL A 25 -7.30 -2.92 -7.34
CA VAL A 25 -7.02 -2.00 -6.22
C VAL A 25 -7.30 -2.66 -4.87
N GLN A 26 -8.30 -3.53 -4.78
CA GLN A 26 -8.56 -4.32 -3.57
C GLN A 26 -7.42 -5.31 -3.30
N GLU A 27 -7.00 -6.07 -4.32
CA GLU A 27 -5.87 -7.00 -4.22
C GLU A 27 -4.58 -6.29 -3.78
N LEU A 28 -4.31 -5.11 -4.35
CA LEU A 28 -3.16 -4.29 -3.94
C LEU A 28 -3.25 -3.86 -2.47
N GLU A 29 -4.41 -3.39 -2.03
CA GLU A 29 -4.63 -2.98 -0.64
C GLU A 29 -4.44 -4.16 0.33
N GLU A 30 -5.03 -5.32 0.02
CA GLU A 30 -4.88 -6.54 0.82
C GLU A 30 -3.42 -6.98 0.96
N ASN A 31 -2.68 -7.03 -0.16
CA ASN A 31 -1.27 -7.40 -0.15
C ASN A 31 -0.41 -6.35 0.56
N TYR A 32 -0.68 -5.06 0.37
CA TYR A 32 0.00 -4.01 1.12
C TYR A 32 -0.23 -4.18 2.63
N LEU A 33 -1.48 -4.38 3.07
CA LEU A 33 -1.80 -4.59 4.49
C LEU A 33 -1.09 -5.81 5.08
N LYS A 34 -0.93 -6.87 4.29
CA LYS A 34 -0.18 -8.08 4.63
C LYS A 34 1.32 -7.82 4.77
N PHE A 35 1.95 -7.15 3.80
CA PHE A 35 3.41 -7.05 3.73
C PHE A 35 4.00 -5.80 4.40
N LYS A 36 3.24 -4.72 4.57
CA LYS A 36 3.73 -3.45 5.15
C LYS A 36 4.38 -3.57 6.54
N ASN A 37 4.07 -4.63 7.28
CA ASN A 37 4.61 -4.92 8.61
C ASN A 37 5.43 -6.22 8.65
N ASP A 38 5.54 -6.91 7.51
CA ASP A 38 6.34 -8.12 7.41
C ASP A 38 7.83 -7.79 7.52
N LYS A 39 8.53 -8.48 8.44
CA LYS A 39 9.95 -8.21 8.72
C LYS A 39 10.86 -8.62 7.56
N ARG A 40 10.51 -9.67 6.82
CA ARG A 40 11.32 -10.17 5.70
C ARG A 40 11.23 -9.19 4.53
N PHE A 41 10.02 -8.75 4.19
CA PHE A 41 9.77 -7.75 3.15
C PHE A 41 10.51 -6.44 3.46
N LYS A 42 10.41 -5.94 4.70
CA LYS A 42 11.13 -4.72 5.11
C LYS A 42 12.65 -4.88 5.00
N LYS A 43 13.21 -6.04 5.35
CA LYS A 43 14.65 -6.30 5.27
C LYS A 43 15.13 -6.28 3.82
N GLU A 44 14.36 -6.88 2.91
CA GLU A 44 14.67 -6.89 1.48
C GLU A 44 14.59 -5.48 0.87
N LEU A 45 13.51 -4.74 1.19
CA LEU A 45 13.37 -3.35 0.75
C LEU A 45 14.53 -2.47 1.23
N ASP A 46 14.90 -2.56 2.52
CA ASP A 46 16.02 -1.81 3.10
C ASP A 46 17.36 -2.17 2.45
N TYR A 47 17.56 -3.45 2.10
CA TYR A 47 18.74 -3.88 1.35
C TYR A 47 18.83 -3.16 -0.01
N TYR A 48 17.77 -3.19 -0.82
CA TYR A 48 17.79 -2.55 -2.14
C TYR A 48 17.90 -1.02 -2.06
N LEU A 49 17.26 -0.39 -1.07
CA LEU A 49 17.39 1.05 -0.86
C LEU A 49 18.84 1.45 -0.55
N LYS A 50 19.60 0.61 0.17
CA LYS A 50 21.00 0.88 0.52
C LYS A 50 22.00 0.48 -0.55
N GLN A 51 21.77 -0.64 -1.24
CA GLN A 51 22.78 -1.27 -2.10
C GLN A 51 22.57 -1.01 -3.59
N TYR A 52 21.34 -0.65 -3.99
CA TYR A 52 21.01 -0.38 -5.38
C TYR A 52 20.66 1.09 -5.62
N ALA A 53 19.78 1.67 -4.80
CA ALA A 53 19.33 3.06 -4.96
C ALA A 53 20.19 4.10 -4.22
N GLY A 54 21.14 3.64 -3.38
CA GLY A 54 21.93 4.45 -2.45
C GLY A 54 22.88 5.43 -3.12
#